data_AF-A0AA52EER9-F1
#
_entry.id   AF-A0AA52EER9-F1
#
_cell.length_a   1.000
_cell.length_b   1.000
_cell.length_c   1.000
_cell.angle_alpha   90.00
_cell.angle_beta   90.00
_cell.angle_gamma   90.00
#
_symmetry.space_group_name_H-M   'P 1'
#
loop_
_entity.id
_entity.type
_entity.pdbx_description
1 polymer ?
#
loop_
_entity_poly.entity_id
_entity_poly.type
_entity_poly.pdbx_seq_one_letter_code
_entity_poly.pdbx_strand_id
1 'polypeptide(L)'
;MFELFKAEFIRYRKWAILFLILQIAFWSFLTRLKPLLQPSGEQTALITFVCVAIGLGFGIVQMVLNRRKNNWTYLIQRPLKLNSIYQALASAALVNLIIAIPLGWFLTVTVMDLFTETVVDMRHYLYALYMAGLSITAYFIGTLTVLSASKGAIGLVYFLVIWIFPKPDSLLVLFSLMAGVLALLYYLNLQCFKPDLSTHVTRPLFVVLMGIPMQVTLLFVIIIGSTVYYHIPRFIIGDHPDNNPVVNSLSYLWHIDDPKVVGYILKDHDSIKNKESISRQAELADADYISSGYWTYPSVGQLYTRDTAYGLFDSANRTHWIFSHDDMMLKGVDSLSRRAKGWIGKNGFIETRQPTADDRFESVPFMVADKFLATKTTVFQVNYEDKEMIVKYQTKPGEYFANPPQIRDHFVALVSEQNTYLFDKEDFVGEMIEANPNYTIPHPIALNKIRNMETRRMVDGYLVLYFSRDYNGYLKSAVSINYARLGKAVEMIAKTDYPEIRHPAVILDIEYVASPGAYILYKSIYRILEPSEKDNLSVSEILNREYWPSVQWTSLFLQLFSMIALFMLARRQKLSMALTVIWTVMGATFSLAACASYLLMNRMRAN
;
A
#
# COMPACT_ATOMS: atom_id res chain seq x y z
N MET A 1 -7.07 -41.75 6.91
CA MET A 1 -6.74 -40.31 6.79
C MET A 1 -5.67 -39.91 7.79
N PHE A 2 -5.89 -40.16 9.09
CA PHE A 2 -4.93 -39.82 10.16
C PHE A 2 -3.53 -40.43 9.98
N GLU A 3 -3.42 -41.70 9.62
CA GLU A 3 -2.10 -42.33 9.39
C GLU A 3 -1.30 -41.67 8.24
N LEU A 4 -1.98 -41.23 7.18
CA LEU A 4 -1.33 -40.52 6.08
C LEU A 4 -0.84 -39.14 6.51
N PHE A 5 -1.68 -38.41 7.27
CA PHE A 5 -1.29 -37.14 7.89
C PHE A 5 -0.07 -37.31 8.80
N LYS A 6 -0.10 -38.32 9.69
CA LYS A 6 0.98 -38.61 10.63
C LYS A 6 2.29 -38.94 9.91
N ALA A 7 2.25 -39.78 8.88
CA ALA A 7 3.43 -40.14 8.09
C ALA A 7 4.04 -38.91 7.40
N GLU A 8 3.22 -38.08 6.76
CA GLU A 8 3.69 -36.87 6.09
C GLU A 8 4.16 -35.80 7.08
N PHE A 9 3.53 -35.70 8.26
CA PHE A 9 3.97 -34.81 9.33
C PHE A 9 5.37 -35.20 9.82
N ILE A 10 5.57 -36.48 10.17
CA ILE A 10 6.85 -37.01 10.67
C ILE A 10 7.98 -36.77 9.67
N ARG A 11 7.70 -36.86 8.36
CA ARG A 11 8.66 -36.67 7.28
C ARG A 11 9.34 -35.28 7.34
N TYR A 12 8.59 -34.23 7.63
CA TYR A 12 9.11 -32.85 7.63
C TYR A 12 9.30 -32.27 9.04
N ARG A 13 8.79 -32.93 10.08
CA ARG A 13 8.83 -32.45 11.48
C ARG A 13 10.21 -32.01 11.95
N LYS A 14 11.27 -32.78 11.65
CA LYS A 14 12.64 -32.43 12.09
C LYS A 14 13.11 -31.10 11.52
N TRP A 15 12.80 -30.83 10.25
CA TRP A 15 13.14 -29.57 9.60
C TRP A 15 12.32 -28.40 10.15
N ALA A 16 11.03 -28.61 10.41
CA ALA A 16 10.17 -27.61 11.03
C ALA A 16 10.67 -27.21 12.43
N ILE A 17 11.02 -28.19 13.27
CA ILE A 17 11.57 -27.95 14.61
C ILE A 17 12.93 -27.25 14.54
N LEU A 18 13.83 -27.69 13.64
CA LEU A 18 15.12 -27.03 13.45
C LEU A 18 14.94 -25.56 13.09
N PHE A 19 14.03 -25.26 12.15
CA PHE A 19 13.76 -23.89 11.73
C PHE A 19 13.14 -23.05 12.86
N LEU A 20 12.23 -23.61 13.66
CA LEU A 20 11.70 -22.98 14.85
C LEU A 20 12.81 -22.59 15.84
N ILE A 21 13.75 -23.49 16.14
CA ILE A 21 14.87 -23.23 17.05
C ILE A 21 15.74 -22.10 16.50
N LEU A 22 16.08 -22.14 15.21
CA LEU A 22 16.87 -21.10 14.55
C LEU A 22 16.16 -19.74 14.60
N GLN A 23 14.85 -19.71 14.40
CA GLN A 23 14.06 -18.48 14.52
C GLN A 23 14.04 -17.94 15.95
N ILE A 24 13.78 -18.77 16.94
CA ILE A 24 13.78 -18.32 18.35
C ILE A 24 15.16 -17.75 18.71
N ALA A 25 16.25 -18.42 18.30
CA ALA A 25 17.61 -17.92 18.50
C ALA A 25 17.84 -16.57 17.80
N PHE A 26 17.38 -16.44 16.54
CA PHE A 26 17.49 -15.20 15.77
C PHE A 26 16.69 -14.05 16.39
N TRP A 27 15.44 -14.29 16.79
CA TRP A 27 14.61 -13.28 17.45
C TRP A 27 15.17 -12.88 18.82
N SER A 28 15.65 -13.86 19.60
CA SER A 28 16.30 -13.60 20.89
C SER A 28 17.60 -12.80 20.75
N PHE A 29 18.32 -12.98 19.64
CA PHE A 29 19.48 -12.15 19.33
C PHE A 29 19.05 -10.74 18.90
N LEU A 30 18.05 -10.60 18.03
CA LEU A 30 17.57 -9.31 17.56
C LEU A 30 16.98 -8.43 18.68
N THR A 31 16.29 -9.01 19.66
CA THR A 31 15.76 -8.26 20.83
C THR A 31 16.87 -7.62 21.67
N ARG A 32 18.11 -8.13 21.59
CA ARG A 32 19.29 -7.53 22.25
C ARG A 32 19.85 -6.34 21.46
N LEU A 33 19.67 -6.33 20.13
CA LEU A 33 20.20 -5.29 19.26
C LEU A 33 19.26 -4.10 19.11
N LYS A 34 17.95 -4.37 19.00
CA LYS A 34 16.94 -3.33 18.79
C LYS A 34 15.58 -3.75 19.38
N PRO A 35 14.67 -2.80 19.65
CA PRO A 35 13.31 -3.13 20.06
C PRO A 35 12.62 -3.96 18.98
N LEU A 36 12.33 -5.23 19.25
CA LEU A 36 11.82 -6.16 18.22
C LEU A 36 10.45 -5.77 17.67
N LEU A 37 9.59 -5.23 18.55
CA LEU A 37 8.21 -4.83 18.24
C LEU A 37 8.13 -3.45 17.57
N GLN A 38 9.25 -2.77 17.43
CA GLN A 38 9.33 -1.55 16.62
C GLN A 38 9.13 -1.90 15.15
N PRO A 39 8.16 -1.29 14.45
CA PRO A 39 8.00 -1.50 13.03
C PRO A 39 9.21 -0.97 12.28
N SER A 40 9.73 -1.81 11.40
CA SER A 40 10.84 -1.49 10.49
C SER A 40 10.49 -2.05 9.13
N GLY A 41 10.58 -1.20 8.09
CA GLY A 41 10.28 -1.61 6.72
C GLY A 41 11.17 -2.76 6.27
N GLU A 42 12.47 -2.69 6.58
CA GLU A 42 13.46 -3.72 6.25
C GLU A 42 13.17 -5.05 6.95
N GLN A 43 12.88 -5.02 8.26
CA GLN A 43 12.51 -6.21 9.02
C GLN A 43 11.23 -6.84 8.48
N THR A 44 10.22 -6.02 8.20
CA THR A 44 8.94 -6.48 7.64
C THR A 44 9.14 -7.11 6.27
N ALA A 45 9.95 -6.49 5.39
CA ALA A 45 10.28 -7.01 4.08
C ALA A 45 11.02 -8.35 4.16
N LEU A 46 12.02 -8.46 5.05
CA LEU A 46 12.77 -9.70 5.25
C LEU A 46 11.87 -10.83 5.77
N ILE A 47 11.04 -10.57 6.79
CA ILE A 47 10.10 -11.56 7.33
C ILE A 47 9.14 -12.03 6.24
N THR A 48 8.58 -11.09 5.50
CA THR A 48 7.62 -11.37 4.41
C THR A 48 8.28 -12.22 3.32
N PHE A 49 9.50 -11.87 2.91
CA PHE A 49 10.28 -12.64 1.94
C PHE A 49 10.53 -14.07 2.42
N VAL A 50 10.96 -14.26 3.67
CA VAL A 50 11.17 -15.59 4.26
C VAL A 50 9.87 -16.39 4.31
N CYS A 51 8.76 -15.77 4.72
CA CYS A 51 7.45 -16.41 4.76
C CYS A 51 7.00 -16.91 3.38
N VAL A 52 7.19 -16.09 2.35
CA VAL A 52 6.85 -16.41 0.96
C VAL A 52 7.79 -17.49 0.42
N ALA A 53 9.11 -17.31 0.56
CA ALA A 53 10.11 -18.23 0.01
C ALA A 53 9.97 -19.63 0.60
N ILE A 54 9.81 -19.75 1.91
CA ILE A 54 9.67 -21.04 2.60
C ILE A 54 8.31 -21.67 2.29
N GLY A 55 7.22 -20.89 2.34
CA GLY A 55 5.88 -21.40 2.01
C GLY A 55 5.82 -21.93 0.58
N LEU A 56 6.23 -21.12 -0.40
CA LEU A 56 6.23 -21.47 -1.82
C LEU A 56 7.17 -22.66 -2.09
N GLY A 57 8.41 -22.58 -1.60
CA GLY A 57 9.40 -23.64 -1.76
C GLY A 57 8.93 -24.97 -1.17
N PHE A 58 8.33 -24.95 0.02
CA PHE A 58 7.80 -26.14 0.66
C PHE A 58 6.62 -26.74 -0.12
N GLY A 59 5.68 -25.92 -0.60
CA GLY A 59 4.57 -26.37 -1.44
C GLY A 59 5.04 -27.05 -2.73
N ILE A 60 6.02 -26.45 -3.41
CA ILE A 60 6.63 -27.03 -4.62
C ILE A 60 7.33 -28.34 -4.30
N VAL A 61 8.26 -28.34 -3.33
CA VAL A 61 9.07 -29.52 -2.98
C VAL A 61 8.19 -30.69 -2.56
N GLN A 62 7.20 -30.46 -1.69
CA GLN A 62 6.30 -31.51 -1.23
C GLN A 62 5.55 -32.16 -2.41
N MET A 63 4.96 -31.35 -3.30
CA MET A 63 4.17 -31.89 -4.40
C MET A 63 5.04 -32.51 -5.49
N VAL A 64 6.23 -31.98 -5.78
CA VAL A 64 7.18 -32.61 -6.71
C VAL A 64 7.60 -33.99 -6.22
N LEU A 65 7.87 -34.15 -4.92
CA LEU A 65 8.26 -35.44 -4.33
C LEU A 65 7.12 -36.46 -4.37
N ASN A 66 5.88 -36.02 -4.16
CA ASN A 66 4.70 -36.88 -4.23
C ASN A 66 4.27 -37.22 -5.67
N ARG A 67 4.55 -36.33 -6.64
CA ARG A 67 4.26 -36.53 -8.08
C ARG A 67 5.20 -37.52 -8.78
N ARG A 68 6.29 -37.98 -8.15
CA ARG A 68 7.19 -38.99 -8.73
C ARG A 68 6.39 -40.23 -9.14
N LYS A 69 6.59 -40.74 -10.37
CA LYS A 69 5.71 -41.74 -11.03
C LYS A 69 5.23 -42.87 -10.10
N ASN A 70 6.14 -43.56 -9.44
CA ASN A 70 5.79 -44.69 -8.56
C ASN A 70 5.01 -44.26 -7.31
N ASN A 71 5.39 -43.12 -6.72
CA ASN A 71 4.74 -42.58 -5.52
C ASN A 71 3.34 -42.06 -5.82
N TRP A 72 3.15 -41.39 -6.95
CA TRP A 72 1.86 -40.83 -7.34
C TRP A 72 0.81 -41.92 -7.56
N THR A 73 1.17 -42.97 -8.30
CA THR A 73 0.32 -44.14 -8.52
C THR A 73 -0.06 -44.80 -7.21
N TYR A 74 0.92 -45.07 -6.33
CA TYR A 74 0.66 -45.67 -5.02
C TYR A 74 -0.22 -44.78 -4.14
N LEU A 75 0.00 -43.47 -4.17
CA LEU A 75 -0.76 -42.50 -3.38
C LEU A 75 -2.22 -42.48 -3.79
N ILE A 76 -2.51 -42.44 -5.10
CA ILE A 76 -3.88 -42.37 -5.64
C ILE A 76 -4.63 -43.70 -5.51
N GLN A 77 -3.93 -44.83 -5.57
CA GLN A 77 -4.54 -46.16 -5.44
C GLN A 77 -4.94 -46.52 -4.00
N ARG A 78 -4.63 -45.68 -3.01
CA ARG A 78 -5.08 -45.91 -1.63
C ARG A 78 -6.62 -45.96 -1.59
N PRO A 79 -7.22 -46.79 -0.71
CA PRO A 79 -8.67 -46.90 -0.55
C PRO A 79 -9.25 -45.69 0.21
N LEU A 80 -8.99 -44.48 -0.28
CA LEU A 80 -9.44 -43.20 0.28
C LEU A 80 -9.90 -42.31 -0.87
N LYS A 81 -10.87 -41.43 -0.58
CA LYS A 81 -11.27 -40.39 -1.55
C LYS A 81 -10.07 -39.47 -1.82
N LEU A 82 -9.88 -39.07 -3.08
CA LEU A 82 -8.78 -38.17 -3.50
C LEU A 82 -8.70 -36.89 -2.65
N ASN A 83 -9.85 -36.27 -2.36
CA ASN A 83 -9.91 -35.09 -1.52
C ASN A 83 -9.36 -35.35 -0.11
N SER A 84 -9.64 -36.51 0.47
CA SER A 84 -9.15 -36.90 1.79
C SER A 84 -7.64 -37.17 1.79
N ILE A 85 -7.09 -37.66 0.68
CA ILE A 85 -5.65 -37.84 0.50
C ILE A 85 -4.97 -36.47 0.46
N TYR A 86 -5.44 -35.56 -0.41
CA TYR A 86 -4.90 -34.20 -0.49
C TYR A 86 -5.00 -33.47 0.85
N GLN A 87 -6.16 -33.53 1.51
CA GLN A 87 -6.38 -32.93 2.82
C GLN A 87 -5.37 -33.42 3.88
N ALA A 88 -5.08 -34.73 3.91
CA ALA A 88 -4.10 -35.27 4.83
C ALA A 88 -2.69 -34.74 4.57
N LEU A 89 -2.29 -34.65 3.29
CA LEU A 89 -0.97 -34.10 2.90
C LEU A 89 -0.86 -32.60 3.16
N ALA A 90 -1.87 -31.84 2.77
CA ALA A 90 -1.93 -30.39 2.97
C ALA A 90 -1.94 -30.07 4.46
N SER A 91 -2.82 -30.68 5.25
CA SER A 91 -2.90 -30.41 6.70
C SER A 91 -1.57 -30.72 7.42
N ALA A 92 -0.90 -31.82 7.05
CA ALA A 92 0.41 -32.16 7.62
C ALA A 92 1.49 -31.12 7.27
N ALA A 93 1.43 -30.56 6.06
CA ALA A 93 2.29 -29.47 5.65
C ALA A 93 1.95 -28.16 6.38
N LEU A 94 0.67 -27.81 6.51
CA LEU A 94 0.24 -26.60 7.22
C LEU A 94 0.71 -26.61 8.67
N VAL A 95 0.57 -27.73 9.38
CA VAL A 95 1.06 -27.86 10.77
C VAL A 95 2.58 -27.68 10.84
N ASN A 96 3.34 -28.32 9.94
CA ASN A 96 4.79 -28.14 9.89
C ASN A 96 5.18 -26.69 9.57
N LEU A 97 4.45 -26.02 8.68
CA LEU A 97 4.69 -24.63 8.31
C LEU A 97 4.39 -23.67 9.46
N ILE A 98 3.31 -23.91 10.22
CA ILE A 98 2.96 -23.14 11.41
C ILE A 98 4.03 -23.30 12.50
N ILE A 99 4.52 -24.52 12.73
CA ILE A 99 5.62 -24.78 13.67
C ILE A 99 6.89 -24.06 13.21
N ALA A 100 7.21 -24.12 11.92
CA ALA A 100 8.43 -23.56 11.39
C ALA A 100 8.45 -22.02 11.46
N ILE A 101 7.33 -21.37 11.10
CA ILE A 101 7.31 -19.92 10.84
C ILE A 101 6.64 -19.11 11.97
N PRO A 102 5.30 -19.05 12.04
CA PRO A 102 4.61 -18.13 12.95
C PRO A 102 4.77 -18.48 14.43
N LEU A 103 5.01 -19.75 14.78
CA LEU A 103 5.15 -20.16 16.18
C LEU A 103 6.37 -19.51 16.85
N GLY A 104 7.48 -19.33 16.14
CA GLY A 104 8.68 -18.69 16.70
C GLY A 104 8.43 -17.24 17.11
N TRP A 105 7.71 -16.49 16.27
CA TRP A 105 7.27 -15.14 16.60
C TRP A 105 6.28 -15.13 17.76
N PHE A 106 5.24 -15.97 17.71
CA PHE A 106 4.23 -16.05 18.75
C PHE A 106 4.86 -16.32 20.13
N LEU A 107 5.78 -17.29 20.22
CA LEU A 107 6.49 -17.59 21.45
C LEU A 107 7.36 -16.41 21.91
N THR A 108 8.06 -15.74 20.99
CA THR A 108 8.89 -14.58 21.33
C THR A 108 8.05 -13.43 21.88
N VAL A 109 6.93 -13.09 21.23
CA VAL A 109 6.00 -12.06 21.69
C VAL A 109 5.41 -12.42 23.05
N THR A 110 4.99 -13.68 23.24
CA THR A 110 4.47 -14.16 24.52
C THR A 110 5.51 -14.03 25.64
N VAL A 111 6.77 -14.37 25.37
CA VAL A 111 7.86 -14.21 26.35
C VAL A 111 8.10 -12.73 26.65
N MET A 112 8.06 -11.85 25.65
CA MET A 112 8.18 -10.41 25.88
C MET A 112 7.04 -9.88 26.75
N ASP A 113 5.80 -10.29 26.48
CA ASP A 113 4.62 -9.88 27.24
C ASP A 113 4.67 -10.35 28.70
N LEU A 114 5.06 -11.61 28.93
CA LEU A 114 5.08 -12.19 30.29
C LEU A 114 6.27 -11.75 31.15
N PHE A 115 7.42 -11.46 30.53
CA PHE A 115 8.68 -11.25 31.26
C PHE A 115 9.25 -9.83 31.13
N THR A 116 8.60 -8.94 30.39
CA THR A 116 9.08 -7.55 30.21
C THR A 116 7.93 -6.56 30.30
N GLU A 117 8.23 -5.29 30.60
CA GLU A 117 7.23 -4.22 30.63
C GLU A 117 6.99 -3.58 29.25
N THR A 118 7.52 -4.16 28.17
CA THR A 118 7.31 -3.61 26.82
C THR A 118 5.84 -3.61 26.44
N VAL A 119 5.44 -2.66 25.61
CA VAL A 119 4.07 -2.60 25.09
C VAL A 119 3.85 -3.76 24.13
N VAL A 120 3.01 -4.72 24.52
CA VAL A 120 2.59 -5.85 23.69
C VAL A 120 1.08 -5.83 23.51
N ASP A 121 0.63 -5.22 22.42
CA ASP A 121 -0.77 -5.24 22.02
C ASP A 121 -1.17 -6.54 21.27
N MET A 122 -2.47 -6.82 21.20
CA MET A 122 -3.07 -7.94 20.44
C MET A 122 -2.61 -8.03 18.98
N ARG A 123 -2.35 -6.89 18.33
CA ARG A 123 -1.83 -6.83 16.94
C ARG A 123 -0.47 -7.50 16.77
N HIS A 124 0.37 -7.57 17.80
CA HIS A 124 1.66 -8.26 17.74
C HIS A 124 1.47 -9.78 17.68
N TYR A 125 0.49 -10.30 18.41
CA TYR A 125 0.07 -11.70 18.32
C TYR A 125 -0.58 -12.03 16.98
N LEU A 126 -1.46 -11.16 16.50
CA LEU A 126 -2.10 -11.31 15.20
C LEU A 126 -1.12 -11.30 14.03
N TYR A 127 0.08 -10.72 14.20
CA TYR A 127 1.12 -10.84 13.20
C TYR A 127 1.62 -12.27 12.99
N ALA A 128 1.63 -13.12 14.02
CA ALA A 128 1.87 -14.55 13.84
C ALA A 128 0.82 -15.17 12.90
N LEU A 129 -0.45 -14.84 13.10
CA LEU A 129 -1.53 -15.30 12.22
C LEU A 129 -1.38 -14.76 10.81
N TYR A 130 -0.93 -13.52 10.65
CA TYR A 130 -0.62 -12.91 9.36
C TYR A 130 0.49 -13.66 8.63
N MET A 131 1.62 -13.93 9.30
CA MET A 131 2.72 -14.73 8.75
C MET A 131 2.27 -16.13 8.37
N ALA A 132 1.43 -16.76 9.20
CA ALA A 132 0.83 -18.05 8.89
C ALA A 132 0.02 -17.97 7.58
N GLY A 133 -0.90 -17.02 7.47
CA GLY A 133 -1.74 -16.86 6.27
C GLY A 133 -0.94 -16.55 5.01
N LEU A 134 0.12 -15.73 5.11
CA LEU A 134 1.05 -15.45 4.02
C LEU A 134 1.78 -16.71 3.56
N SER A 135 2.38 -17.46 4.49
CA SER A 135 3.10 -18.69 4.18
C SER A 135 2.19 -19.78 3.64
N ILE A 136 0.96 -19.91 4.16
CA ILE A 136 -0.03 -20.88 3.67
C ILE A 136 -0.52 -20.48 2.26
N THR A 137 -0.71 -19.19 1.98
CA THR A 137 -1.03 -18.69 0.64
C THR A 137 0.07 -19.05 -0.35
N ALA A 138 1.33 -18.78 0.01
CA ALA A 138 2.50 -19.14 -0.79
C ALA A 138 2.61 -20.66 -1.00
N TYR A 139 2.36 -21.45 0.04
CA TYR A 139 2.29 -22.91 -0.02
C TYR A 139 1.25 -23.38 -1.03
N PHE A 140 0.01 -22.90 -0.95
CA PHE A 140 -1.05 -23.32 -1.87
C PHE A 140 -0.80 -22.90 -3.31
N ILE A 141 -0.16 -21.75 -3.54
CA ILE A 141 0.30 -21.36 -4.88
C ILE A 141 1.37 -22.34 -5.35
N GLY A 142 2.34 -22.69 -4.50
CA GLY A 142 3.38 -23.67 -4.80
C GLY A 142 2.85 -25.07 -5.11
N THR A 143 1.84 -25.54 -4.37
CA THR A 143 1.19 -26.82 -4.68
C THR A 143 0.40 -26.73 -6.00
N LEU A 144 -0.29 -25.61 -6.23
CA LEU A 144 -1.11 -25.43 -7.43
C LEU A 144 -0.27 -25.36 -8.70
N THR A 145 0.91 -24.73 -8.67
CA THR A 145 1.82 -24.65 -9.83
C THR A 145 2.35 -26.02 -10.24
N VAL A 146 2.51 -26.95 -9.29
CA VAL A 146 2.97 -28.32 -9.57
C VAL A 146 1.82 -29.24 -10.02
N LEU A 147 0.63 -29.07 -9.45
CA LEU A 147 -0.53 -29.94 -9.69
C LEU A 147 -1.40 -29.51 -10.88
N SER A 148 -1.43 -28.22 -11.23
CA SER A 148 -2.28 -27.73 -12.31
C SER A 148 -1.74 -28.12 -13.69
N ALA A 149 -2.63 -28.51 -14.59
CA ALA A 149 -2.32 -28.71 -16.00
C ALA A 149 -1.99 -27.37 -16.71
N SER A 150 -2.51 -26.25 -16.19
CA SER A 150 -2.31 -24.93 -16.77
C SER A 150 -1.04 -24.29 -16.22
N LYS A 151 -0.13 -23.91 -17.12
CA LYS A 151 1.07 -23.10 -16.78
C LYS A 151 0.69 -21.72 -16.22
N GLY A 152 -0.53 -21.27 -16.48
CA GLY A 152 -1.08 -20.02 -15.96
C GLY A 152 -1.29 -20.01 -14.44
N ALA A 153 -1.21 -21.16 -13.76
CA ALA A 153 -1.29 -21.24 -12.30
C ALA A 153 -0.25 -20.36 -11.59
N ILE A 154 0.91 -20.13 -12.22
CA ILE A 154 1.95 -19.23 -11.70
C ILE A 154 1.43 -17.80 -11.56
N GLY A 155 0.46 -17.38 -12.37
CA GLY A 155 -0.17 -16.06 -12.26
C GLY A 155 -0.78 -15.79 -10.89
N LEU A 156 -1.20 -16.81 -10.14
CA LEU A 156 -1.77 -16.59 -8.81
C LEU A 156 -0.75 -16.04 -7.78
N VAL A 157 0.54 -15.95 -8.13
CA VAL A 157 1.56 -15.19 -7.38
C VAL A 157 1.15 -13.74 -7.11
N TYR A 158 0.29 -13.13 -7.93
CA TYR A 158 -0.21 -11.78 -7.64
C TYR A 158 -0.91 -11.66 -6.28
N PHE A 159 -1.55 -12.72 -5.78
CA PHE A 159 -2.09 -12.71 -4.42
C PHE A 159 -1.01 -12.45 -3.36
N LEU A 160 0.24 -12.88 -3.59
CA LEU A 160 1.35 -12.59 -2.68
C LEU A 160 1.71 -11.11 -2.69
N VAL A 161 1.59 -10.42 -3.82
CA VAL A 161 1.84 -8.97 -3.91
C VAL A 161 0.88 -8.19 -3.01
N ILE A 162 -0.40 -8.59 -2.97
CA ILE A 162 -1.42 -7.98 -2.09
C ILE A 162 -1.01 -8.09 -0.61
N TRP A 163 -0.40 -9.21 -0.22
CA TRP A 163 0.07 -9.43 1.15
C TRP A 163 1.48 -8.91 1.42
N ILE A 164 2.29 -8.58 0.42
CA ILE A 164 3.58 -7.91 0.67
C ILE A 164 3.35 -6.45 1.04
N PHE A 165 2.32 -5.84 0.46
CA PHE A 165 1.91 -4.46 0.70
C PHE A 165 0.46 -4.42 1.18
N PRO A 166 0.19 -4.89 2.42
CA PRO A 166 -1.17 -4.89 2.94
C PRO A 166 -1.65 -3.44 3.03
N LYS A 167 -2.67 -3.18 2.21
CA LYS A 167 -3.38 -1.93 2.09
C LYS A 167 -4.37 -1.76 3.27
N PRO A 168 -5.37 -2.65 3.47
CA PRO A 168 -6.45 -2.40 4.43
C PRO A 168 -5.99 -2.05 5.84
N ASP A 169 -6.44 -0.90 6.34
CA ASP A 169 -6.14 -0.44 7.70
C ASP A 169 -6.82 -1.29 8.79
N SER A 170 -7.90 -2.01 8.44
CA SER A 170 -8.65 -2.86 9.37
C SER A 170 -8.17 -4.32 9.32
N LEU A 171 -7.77 -4.85 10.48
CA LEU A 171 -7.44 -6.26 10.67
C LEU A 171 -8.59 -7.19 10.26
N LEU A 172 -9.85 -6.82 10.55
CA LEU A 172 -11.01 -7.62 10.16
C LEU A 172 -11.09 -7.76 8.63
N VAL A 173 -10.97 -6.65 7.91
CA VAL A 173 -11.00 -6.66 6.43
C VAL A 173 -9.82 -7.46 5.90
N LEU A 174 -8.62 -7.21 6.42
CA LEU A 174 -7.39 -7.91 6.04
C LEU A 174 -7.52 -9.44 6.19
N PHE A 175 -7.88 -9.91 7.38
CA PHE A 175 -8.02 -11.34 7.65
C PHE A 175 -9.20 -11.97 6.92
N SER A 176 -10.29 -11.24 6.68
CA SER A 176 -11.43 -11.73 5.89
C SER A 176 -11.04 -11.95 4.43
N LEU A 177 -10.33 -11.00 3.83
CA LEU A 177 -9.78 -11.15 2.48
C LEU A 177 -8.79 -12.32 2.42
N MET A 178 -7.92 -12.45 3.42
CA MET A 178 -6.94 -13.53 3.47
C MET A 178 -7.61 -14.90 3.59
N ALA A 179 -8.62 -15.03 4.44
CA ALA A 179 -9.43 -16.25 4.55
C ALA A 179 -10.14 -16.58 3.23
N GLY A 180 -10.68 -15.58 2.54
CA GLY A 180 -11.29 -15.74 1.21
C GLY A 180 -10.31 -16.26 0.15
N VAL A 181 -9.11 -15.67 0.08
CA VAL A 181 -8.04 -16.11 -0.83
C VAL A 181 -7.57 -17.54 -0.49
N LEU A 182 -7.39 -17.85 0.80
CA LEU A 182 -7.02 -19.19 1.24
C LEU A 182 -8.09 -20.23 0.89
N ALA A 183 -9.37 -19.92 1.10
CA ALA A 183 -10.47 -20.80 0.73
C ALA A 183 -10.53 -21.05 -0.79
N LEU A 184 -10.33 -19.99 -1.60
CA LEU A 184 -10.23 -20.07 -3.05
C LEU A 184 -9.07 -20.97 -3.48
N LEU A 185 -7.86 -20.72 -2.97
CA LEU A 185 -6.66 -21.48 -3.33
C LEU A 185 -6.76 -22.94 -2.91
N TYR A 186 -7.32 -23.21 -1.73
CA TYR A 186 -7.60 -24.55 -1.26
C TYR A 186 -8.59 -25.28 -2.17
N TYR A 187 -9.69 -24.63 -2.56
CA TYR A 187 -10.64 -25.19 -3.54
C TYR A 187 -9.97 -25.51 -4.88
N LEU A 188 -9.17 -24.59 -5.43
CA LEU A 188 -8.46 -24.82 -6.70
C LEU A 188 -7.51 -26.02 -6.60
N ASN A 189 -6.75 -26.13 -5.51
CA ASN A 189 -5.87 -27.27 -5.29
C ASN A 189 -6.63 -28.61 -5.19
N LEU A 190 -7.78 -28.64 -4.51
CA LEU A 190 -8.64 -29.83 -4.45
C LEU A 190 -9.08 -30.27 -5.85
N GLN A 191 -9.42 -29.33 -6.74
CA GLN A 191 -9.82 -29.66 -8.12
C GLN A 191 -8.63 -30.12 -8.99
N CYS A 192 -7.42 -29.63 -8.69
CA CYS A 192 -6.20 -30.01 -9.41
C CYS A 192 -5.61 -31.35 -8.93
N PHE A 193 -5.94 -31.81 -7.72
CA PHE A 193 -5.48 -33.09 -7.19
C PHE A 193 -6.30 -34.26 -7.76
N LYS A 194 -5.80 -34.86 -8.85
CA LYS A 194 -6.52 -35.91 -9.61
C LYS A 194 -5.57 -36.90 -10.28
N PRO A 195 -6.04 -38.09 -10.72
CA PRO A 195 -5.17 -39.13 -11.26
C PRO A 195 -4.33 -38.69 -12.46
N ASP A 196 -4.98 -38.05 -13.43
CA ASP A 196 -4.31 -37.49 -14.61
C ASP A 196 -4.13 -35.97 -14.49
N LEU A 197 -2.91 -35.57 -14.15
CA LEU A 197 -2.50 -34.17 -14.00
C LEU A 197 -2.42 -33.41 -15.34
N SER A 198 -2.48 -34.09 -16.49
CA SER A 198 -2.45 -33.44 -17.80
C SER A 198 -3.82 -32.94 -18.27
N THR A 199 -4.90 -33.39 -17.63
CA THR A 199 -6.25 -32.97 -17.98
C THR A 199 -6.52 -31.56 -17.48
N HIS A 200 -7.17 -30.71 -18.27
CA HIS A 200 -7.63 -29.39 -17.82
C HIS A 200 -8.98 -29.51 -17.11
N VAL A 201 -9.19 -28.71 -16.06
CA VAL A 201 -10.47 -28.65 -15.35
C VAL A 201 -11.40 -27.67 -16.06
N THR A 202 -12.57 -28.13 -16.49
CA THR A 202 -13.53 -27.37 -17.30
C THR A 202 -14.76 -26.89 -16.51
N ARG A 203 -14.72 -26.95 -15.17
CA ARG A 203 -15.83 -26.47 -14.34
C ARG A 203 -15.91 -24.93 -14.39
N PRO A 204 -17.08 -24.33 -14.66
CA PRO A 204 -17.25 -22.88 -14.76
C PRO A 204 -16.65 -22.09 -13.58
N LEU A 205 -16.96 -22.50 -12.35
CA LEU A 205 -16.43 -21.84 -11.15
C LEU A 205 -14.91 -21.93 -11.06
N PHE A 206 -14.31 -23.08 -11.41
CA PHE A 206 -12.86 -23.23 -11.43
C PHE A 206 -12.22 -22.27 -12.45
N VAL A 207 -12.82 -22.16 -13.64
CA VAL A 207 -12.35 -21.26 -14.70
C VAL A 207 -12.37 -19.80 -14.24
N VAL A 208 -13.43 -19.37 -13.56
CA VAL A 208 -13.53 -18.00 -13.03
C VAL A 208 -12.49 -17.76 -11.92
N LEU A 209 -12.43 -18.63 -10.92
CA LEU A 209 -11.57 -18.47 -9.74
C LEU A 209 -10.06 -18.54 -10.08
N MET A 210 -9.70 -19.28 -11.13
CA MET A 210 -8.32 -19.31 -11.63
C MET A 210 -8.04 -18.22 -12.66
N GLY A 211 -9.02 -17.91 -13.51
CA GLY A 211 -8.89 -16.97 -14.63
C GLY A 211 -8.75 -15.52 -14.17
N ILE A 212 -9.60 -15.04 -13.25
CA ILE A 212 -9.59 -13.63 -12.81
C ILE A 212 -8.22 -13.24 -12.21
N PRO A 213 -7.66 -13.95 -11.20
CA PRO A 213 -6.40 -13.54 -10.60
C PRO A 213 -5.23 -13.60 -11.60
N MET A 214 -5.23 -14.60 -12.48
CA MET A 214 -4.25 -14.70 -13.56
C MET A 214 -4.37 -13.53 -14.54
N GLN A 215 -5.59 -13.10 -14.89
CA GLN A 215 -5.82 -11.95 -15.75
C GLN A 215 -5.30 -10.66 -15.13
N VAL A 216 -5.52 -10.44 -13.83
CA VAL A 216 -4.96 -9.30 -13.10
C VAL A 216 -3.42 -9.30 -13.17
N THR A 217 -2.81 -10.48 -13.04
CA THR A 217 -1.35 -10.62 -13.15
C THR A 217 -0.84 -10.32 -14.54
N LEU A 218 -1.55 -10.79 -15.57
CA LEU A 218 -1.20 -10.52 -16.97
C LEU A 218 -1.39 -9.05 -17.31
N LEU A 219 -2.42 -8.39 -16.77
CA LEU A 219 -2.58 -6.94 -16.89
C LEU A 219 -1.41 -6.19 -16.24
N PHE A 220 -1.01 -6.60 -15.03
CA PHE A 220 0.15 -6.03 -14.35
C PHE A 220 1.43 -6.18 -15.20
N VAL A 221 1.64 -7.34 -15.82
CA VAL A 221 2.75 -7.56 -16.76
C VAL A 221 2.65 -6.68 -18.01
N ILE A 222 1.45 -6.47 -18.57
CA ILE A 222 1.24 -5.57 -19.71
C ILE A 222 1.58 -4.12 -19.33
N ILE A 223 1.09 -3.66 -18.16
CA ILE A 223 1.32 -2.30 -17.65
C ILE A 223 2.82 -2.07 -17.43
N ILE A 224 3.50 -2.97 -16.69
CA ILE A 224 4.95 -2.88 -16.50
C ILE A 224 5.72 -3.07 -17.81
N GLY A 225 5.16 -3.83 -18.75
CA GLY A 225 5.70 -4.02 -20.10
C GLY A 225 5.97 -2.69 -20.81
N SER A 226 5.18 -1.63 -20.54
CA SER A 226 5.44 -0.27 -21.07
C SER A 226 6.81 0.27 -20.68
N THR A 227 7.35 -0.14 -19.53
CA THR A 227 8.72 0.19 -19.14
C THR A 227 9.72 -0.44 -20.10
N VAL A 228 9.48 -1.69 -20.51
CA VAL A 228 10.39 -2.46 -21.38
C VAL A 228 10.28 -2.06 -22.85
N TYR A 229 9.08 -1.82 -23.38
CA TYR A 229 8.91 -1.51 -24.80
C TYR A 229 8.91 -0.01 -25.13
N TYR A 230 8.62 0.88 -24.18
CA TYR A 230 8.56 2.33 -24.42
C TYR A 230 9.65 3.08 -23.64
N HIS A 231 9.65 3.00 -22.30
CA HIS A 231 10.56 3.83 -21.50
C HIS A 231 12.03 3.49 -21.71
N ILE A 232 12.44 2.23 -21.48
CA ILE A 232 13.84 1.79 -21.61
C ILE A 232 14.40 2.08 -23.02
N PRO A 233 13.73 1.69 -24.14
CA PRO A 233 14.26 1.97 -25.47
C PRO A 233 14.41 3.46 -25.77
N ARG A 234 13.44 4.29 -25.36
CA ARG A 234 13.51 5.75 -25.53
C ARG A 234 14.65 6.35 -24.70
N PHE A 235 14.89 5.85 -23.48
CA PHE A 235 16.05 6.25 -22.69
C PHE A 235 17.36 5.89 -23.37
N ILE A 236 17.48 4.67 -23.91
CA ILE A 236 18.69 4.19 -24.60
C ILE A 236 19.00 5.05 -25.84
N ILE A 237 17.99 5.40 -26.64
CA ILE A 237 18.13 6.24 -27.84
C ILE A 237 18.35 7.73 -27.47
N GLY A 238 18.17 8.08 -26.20
CA GLY A 238 18.31 9.44 -25.71
C GLY A 238 17.13 10.35 -26.04
N ASP A 239 16.03 9.80 -26.59
CA ASP A 239 14.82 10.51 -27.03
C ASP A 239 13.66 10.35 -26.01
N HIS A 240 13.98 10.03 -24.76
CA HIS A 240 12.98 9.96 -23.69
C HIS A 240 12.51 11.37 -23.33
N PRO A 241 11.20 11.61 -23.08
CA PRO A 241 10.69 12.92 -22.68
C PRO A 241 11.25 13.46 -21.35
N ASP A 242 11.84 12.59 -20.52
CA ASP A 242 12.57 13.04 -19.31
C ASP A 242 13.98 13.57 -19.63
N ASN A 243 14.56 13.22 -20.78
CA ASN A 243 15.84 13.76 -21.27
C ASN A 243 15.63 14.92 -22.26
N ASN A 244 14.45 14.98 -22.89
CA ASN A 244 14.09 15.98 -23.91
C ASN A 244 12.86 16.73 -23.41
N PRO A 245 13.05 17.76 -22.57
CA PRO A 245 11.95 18.44 -21.93
C PRO A 245 11.08 19.17 -22.95
N VAL A 246 9.77 18.92 -22.89
CA VAL A 246 8.80 19.53 -23.80
C VAL A 246 8.42 20.92 -23.26
N VAL A 247 8.74 21.98 -24.00
CA VAL A 247 8.39 23.37 -23.65
C VAL A 247 6.88 23.49 -23.43
N ASN A 248 6.45 24.30 -22.45
CA ASN A 248 5.05 24.48 -22.04
C ASN A 248 4.37 23.19 -21.49
N SER A 249 5.13 22.15 -21.16
CA SER A 249 4.66 21.07 -20.30
C SER A 249 4.96 21.36 -18.83
N LEU A 250 4.16 20.81 -17.91
CA LEU A 250 4.38 20.97 -16.47
C LEU A 250 5.79 20.47 -16.03
N SER A 251 6.26 19.38 -16.63
CA SER A 251 7.60 18.81 -16.36
C SER A 251 8.75 19.68 -16.86
N TYR A 252 8.49 20.61 -17.78
CA TYR A 252 9.51 21.56 -18.24
C TYR A 252 10.03 22.42 -17.07
N LEU A 253 9.18 22.71 -16.09
CA LEU A 253 9.55 23.49 -14.90
C LEU A 253 10.69 22.83 -14.10
N TRP A 254 10.85 21.51 -14.17
CA TRP A 254 11.96 20.80 -13.52
C TRP A 254 13.31 20.98 -14.21
N HIS A 255 13.31 21.56 -15.41
CA HIS A 255 14.52 21.86 -16.19
C HIS A 255 14.88 23.34 -16.16
N ILE A 256 14.04 24.15 -15.50
CA ILE A 256 14.33 25.55 -15.23
C ILE A 256 15.10 25.59 -13.92
N ASP A 257 16.12 26.45 -13.85
CA ASP A 257 16.79 26.73 -12.59
C ASP A 257 15.76 27.08 -11.53
N ASP A 258 15.75 26.35 -10.42
CA ASP A 258 14.74 26.45 -9.37
C ASP A 258 14.40 27.92 -8.96
N PRO A 259 15.38 28.82 -8.74
CA PRO A 259 15.10 30.23 -8.44
C PRO A 259 14.27 30.98 -9.50
N LYS A 260 14.38 30.58 -10.77
CA LYS A 260 13.74 31.25 -11.92
C LYS A 260 12.34 30.72 -12.23
N VAL A 261 11.88 29.67 -11.55
CA VAL A 261 10.58 29.03 -11.82
C VAL A 261 9.42 30.02 -11.69
N VAL A 262 9.40 30.85 -10.64
CA VAL A 262 8.36 31.87 -10.44
C VAL A 262 8.38 32.89 -11.58
N GLY A 263 9.55 33.38 -11.97
CA GLY A 263 9.70 34.32 -13.08
C GLY A 263 9.20 33.74 -14.41
N TYR A 264 9.47 32.46 -14.65
CA TYR A 264 8.97 31.76 -15.84
C TYR A 264 7.44 31.59 -15.82
N ILE A 265 6.85 31.22 -14.68
CA ILE A 265 5.38 31.09 -14.57
C ILE A 265 4.70 32.44 -14.82
N LEU A 266 5.30 33.53 -14.33
CA LEU A 266 4.77 34.89 -14.48
C LEU A 266 5.05 35.53 -15.85
N LYS A 267 5.87 34.92 -16.72
CA LYS A 267 6.40 35.54 -17.94
C LYS A 267 5.32 36.11 -18.88
N ASP A 268 4.15 35.48 -18.93
CA ASP A 268 3.04 35.87 -19.82
C ASP A 268 1.95 36.69 -19.11
N HIS A 269 2.16 37.06 -17.85
CA HIS A 269 1.18 37.78 -17.02
C HIS A 269 1.52 39.26 -16.82
N ASP A 270 1.46 40.06 -17.89
CA ASP A 270 1.87 41.49 -17.85
C ASP A 270 0.91 42.41 -17.08
N SER A 271 -0.30 41.95 -16.79
CA SER A 271 -1.27 42.68 -15.97
C SER A 271 -0.95 42.68 -14.47
N ILE A 272 -0.01 41.85 -14.02
CA ILE A 272 0.36 41.73 -12.61
C ILE A 272 1.27 42.89 -12.22
N LYS A 273 0.75 43.77 -11.36
CA LYS A 273 1.54 44.85 -10.76
C LYS A 273 2.72 44.25 -9.98
N ASN A 274 3.91 44.81 -10.16
CA ASN A 274 5.15 44.40 -9.50
C ASN A 274 5.64 42.98 -9.86
N LYS A 275 5.24 42.42 -11.00
CA LYS A 275 5.71 41.11 -11.52
C LYS A 275 7.23 40.94 -11.43
N GLU A 276 8.00 41.92 -11.92
CA GLU A 276 9.48 41.87 -11.87
C GLU A 276 10.02 41.80 -10.44
N SER A 277 9.43 42.59 -9.53
CA SER A 277 9.81 42.57 -8.11
C SER A 277 9.49 41.23 -7.45
N ILE A 278 8.31 40.65 -7.73
CA ILE A 278 7.90 39.34 -7.18
C ILE A 278 8.86 38.26 -7.68
N SER A 279 9.12 38.21 -8.99
CA SER A 279 10.07 37.27 -9.59
C SER A 279 11.46 37.40 -8.98
N ARG A 280 11.97 38.64 -8.85
CA ARG A 280 13.31 38.88 -8.31
C ARG A 280 13.42 38.52 -6.83
N GLN A 281 12.38 38.78 -6.04
CA GLN A 281 12.35 38.35 -4.64
C GLN A 281 12.30 36.82 -4.54
N ALA A 282 11.49 36.15 -5.35
CA ALA A 282 11.39 34.70 -5.36
C ALA A 282 12.71 34.03 -5.78
N GLU A 283 13.47 34.63 -6.70
CA GLU A 283 14.83 34.17 -7.08
C GLU A 283 15.83 34.21 -5.92
N LEU A 284 15.64 35.12 -4.97
CA LEU A 284 16.51 35.30 -3.81
C LEU A 284 15.95 34.62 -2.54
N ALA A 285 14.74 34.06 -2.62
CA ALA A 285 14.02 33.49 -1.51
C ALA A 285 14.40 32.03 -1.27
N ASP A 286 14.42 31.64 0.01
CA ASP A 286 14.51 30.24 0.39
C ASP A 286 13.26 29.48 -0.08
N ALA A 287 13.50 28.27 -0.60
CA ALA A 287 12.49 27.39 -1.13
C ALA A 287 12.29 26.18 -0.21
N ASP A 288 11.04 25.85 0.04
CA ASP A 288 10.65 24.69 0.85
C ASP A 288 9.49 23.95 0.20
N TYR A 289 9.40 22.64 0.44
CA TYR A 289 8.30 21.82 -0.08
C TYR A 289 7.28 21.49 1.00
N ILE A 290 6.00 21.51 0.64
CA ILE A 290 4.91 21.02 1.48
C ILE A 290 4.25 19.84 0.75
N SER A 291 4.24 18.68 1.40
CA SER A 291 3.53 17.51 0.90
C SER A 291 2.03 17.80 0.84
N SER A 292 1.41 17.53 -0.32
CA SER A 292 -0.04 17.57 -0.52
C SER A 292 -0.70 16.19 -0.54
N GLY A 293 0.09 15.11 -0.48
CA GLY A 293 -0.45 13.74 -0.51
C GLY A 293 -1.31 13.45 0.70
N TYR A 294 -2.28 12.54 0.59
CA TYR A 294 -3.02 12.06 1.75
C TYR A 294 -2.17 11.03 2.49
N TRP A 295 -1.84 11.32 3.73
CA TRP A 295 -1.28 10.36 4.66
C TRP A 295 -2.39 9.57 5.33
N THR A 296 -2.25 8.25 5.35
CA THR A 296 -3.13 7.39 6.14
C THR A 296 -2.69 7.44 7.59
N TYR A 297 -3.43 8.22 8.40
CA TYR A 297 -3.25 8.23 9.85
C TYR A 297 -3.43 6.82 10.43
N PRO A 298 -2.61 6.44 11.42
CA PRO A 298 -2.79 5.20 12.16
C PRO A 298 -4.23 5.02 12.63
N SER A 299 -4.74 3.80 12.55
CA SER A 299 -6.09 3.48 13.02
C SER A 299 -6.10 2.31 14.00
N VAL A 300 -7.16 2.26 14.81
CA VAL A 300 -7.36 1.16 15.75
C VAL A 300 -7.55 -0.13 14.98
N GLY A 301 -6.83 -1.17 15.40
CA GLY A 301 -6.93 -2.48 14.76
C GLY A 301 -6.26 -2.52 13.39
N GLN A 302 -5.13 -1.83 13.22
CA GLN A 302 -4.19 -2.04 12.11
C GLN A 302 -3.07 -3.02 12.50
N LEU A 303 -2.37 -3.60 11.51
CA LEU A 303 -1.17 -4.40 11.76
C LEU A 303 -0.05 -3.54 12.37
N TYR A 304 0.73 -4.08 13.31
CA TYR A 304 1.82 -3.33 13.95
C TYR A 304 2.88 -2.82 12.95
N THR A 305 3.10 -3.53 11.84
CA THR A 305 4.07 -3.13 10.79
C THR A 305 3.71 -1.83 10.07
N ARG A 306 2.46 -1.37 10.19
CA ARG A 306 1.97 -0.11 9.62
C ARG A 306 2.23 1.10 10.53
N ASP A 307 2.64 0.88 11.77
CA ASP A 307 2.74 1.91 12.81
C ASP A 307 4.09 2.62 12.83
N THR A 308 4.51 3.19 11.70
CA THR A 308 5.89 3.69 11.49
C THR A 308 6.37 4.76 12.48
N ALA A 309 5.47 5.44 13.20
CA ALA A 309 5.78 6.41 14.24
C ALA A 309 5.08 6.04 15.56
N TYR A 310 5.43 4.89 16.12
CA TYR A 310 4.77 4.25 17.27
C TYR A 310 5.15 4.80 18.67
N GLY A 311 6.07 5.76 18.77
CA GLY A 311 6.52 6.27 20.06
C GLY A 311 7.34 7.55 20.01
N LEU A 312 7.57 8.13 21.18
CA LEU A 312 8.38 9.32 21.43
C LEU A 312 9.57 8.96 22.32
N PHE A 313 10.69 9.64 22.13
CA PHE A 313 11.86 9.47 23.00
C PHE A 313 12.17 10.72 23.84
N ASP A 314 11.97 10.58 25.15
CA ASP A 314 12.47 11.54 26.12
C ASP A 314 13.95 11.24 26.41
N SER A 315 14.83 11.97 25.73
CA SER A 315 16.28 11.83 25.88
C SER A 315 16.80 12.24 27.25
N ALA A 316 16.14 13.19 27.92
CA ALA A 316 16.57 13.71 29.22
C ALA A 316 16.35 12.66 30.33
N ASN A 317 15.17 12.06 30.36
CA ASN A 317 14.84 11.00 31.33
C ASN A 317 15.08 9.59 30.81
N ARG A 318 15.63 9.43 29.59
CA ARG A 318 15.88 8.15 28.91
C ARG A 318 14.64 7.25 28.93
N THR A 319 13.49 7.82 28.57
CA THR A 319 12.20 7.13 28.60
C THR A 319 11.64 7.06 27.19
N HIS A 320 11.31 5.85 26.74
CA HIS A 320 10.54 5.64 25.52
C HIS A 320 9.05 5.61 25.86
N TRP A 321 8.30 6.53 25.29
CA TRP A 321 6.85 6.57 25.37
C TRP A 321 6.30 5.85 24.15
N ILE A 322 5.77 4.65 24.34
CA ILE A 322 5.30 3.79 23.24
C ILE A 322 3.78 3.72 23.28
N PHE A 323 3.12 3.95 22.15
CA PHE A 323 1.66 3.89 22.08
C PHE A 323 1.15 2.46 22.09
N SER A 324 0.28 2.16 23.06
CA SER A 324 -0.50 0.93 23.10
C SER A 324 -1.82 1.12 22.37
N HIS A 325 -2.09 0.27 21.39
CA HIS A 325 -3.37 0.25 20.66
C HIS A 325 -4.50 -0.35 21.49
N ASP A 326 -4.19 -1.21 22.46
CA ASP A 326 -5.20 -1.84 23.32
C ASP A 326 -5.66 -0.87 24.44
N ASP A 327 -4.70 -0.11 25.01
CA ASP A 327 -4.99 0.88 26.04
C ASP A 327 -5.35 2.27 25.48
N MET A 328 -5.01 2.54 24.22
CA MET A 328 -5.20 3.84 23.56
C MET A 328 -4.49 5.00 24.27
N MET A 329 -3.26 4.75 24.74
CA MET A 329 -2.41 5.67 25.49
C MET A 329 -0.92 5.35 25.25
N LEU A 330 -0.01 6.27 25.55
CA LEU A 330 1.43 5.96 25.56
C LEU A 330 1.86 5.41 26.92
N LYS A 331 2.55 4.27 26.93
CA LYS A 331 3.23 3.71 28.09
C LYS A 331 4.69 4.15 28.09
N GLY A 332 5.14 4.77 29.18
CA GLY A 332 6.54 5.15 29.38
C GLY A 332 7.35 3.96 29.88
N VAL A 333 8.43 3.62 29.19
CA VAL A 333 9.37 2.56 29.58
C VAL A 333 10.78 3.12 29.59
N ASP A 334 11.48 2.94 30.69
CA ASP A 334 12.89 3.34 30.83
C ASP A 334 13.78 2.53 29.87
N SER A 335 14.63 3.21 29.09
CA SER A 335 15.43 2.58 28.02
C SER A 335 16.41 1.52 28.54
N LEU A 336 16.91 1.67 29.77
CA LEU A 336 17.94 0.80 30.34
C LEU A 336 17.33 -0.28 31.23
N SER A 337 16.57 0.13 32.25
CA SER A 337 15.97 -0.77 33.24
C SER A 337 14.76 -1.52 32.70
N ARG A 338 14.18 -1.06 31.58
CA ARG A 338 12.95 -1.62 30.97
C ARG A 338 11.78 -1.67 31.94
N ARG A 339 11.75 -0.79 32.94
CA ARG A 339 10.63 -0.66 33.89
C ARG A 339 9.64 0.39 33.40
N ALA A 340 8.36 0.19 33.72
CA ALA A 340 7.33 1.18 33.47
C ALA A 340 7.56 2.45 34.30
N LYS A 341 7.33 3.62 33.70
CA LYS A 341 7.48 4.94 34.31
C LYS A 341 6.15 5.65 34.54
N GLY A 342 5.14 5.40 33.70
CA GLY A 342 3.84 6.05 33.76
C GLY A 342 3.13 5.97 32.41
N TRP A 343 2.08 6.76 32.25
CA TRP A 343 1.28 6.83 31.03
C TRP A 343 1.12 8.28 30.55
N ILE A 344 0.96 8.47 29.24
CA ILE A 344 0.47 9.73 28.66
C ILE A 344 -0.85 9.41 27.94
N GLY A 345 -1.92 10.03 28.43
CA GLY A 345 -3.25 9.99 27.82
C GLY A 345 -3.60 11.31 27.15
N LYS A 346 -4.84 11.45 26.67
CA LYS A 346 -5.36 12.67 26.03
C LYS A 346 -5.31 13.90 26.95
N ASN A 347 -5.30 13.68 28.26
CA ASN A 347 -5.26 14.72 29.29
C ASN A 347 -3.84 14.94 29.88
N GLY A 348 -2.80 14.35 29.29
CA GLY A 348 -1.41 14.49 29.76
C GLY A 348 -0.90 13.29 30.55
N PHE A 349 0.08 13.55 31.43
CA PHE A 349 0.81 12.50 32.16
C PHE A 349 0.01 11.93 33.34
N ILE A 350 0.13 10.62 33.54
CA ILE A 350 -0.54 9.86 34.59
C ILE A 350 0.49 8.95 35.26
N GLU A 351 0.86 9.30 36.49
CA GLU A 351 1.91 8.58 37.25
C GLU A 351 1.38 7.90 38.51
N THR A 352 0.47 8.56 39.23
CA THR A 352 0.07 8.16 40.59
C THR A 352 -1.26 7.43 40.67
N ARG A 353 -2.10 7.54 39.65
CA ARG A 353 -3.43 6.91 39.59
C ARG A 353 -3.53 5.92 38.44
N GLN A 354 -4.49 5.01 38.53
CA GLN A 354 -4.84 4.15 37.42
C GLN A 354 -5.49 4.97 36.29
N PRO A 355 -5.14 4.70 35.02
CA PRO A 355 -5.80 5.32 33.88
C PRO A 355 -7.29 4.97 33.83
N THR A 356 -8.10 5.92 33.35
CA THR A 356 -9.55 5.77 33.16
C THR A 356 -9.91 5.82 31.68
N ALA A 357 -11.17 5.55 31.33
CA ALA A 357 -11.64 5.66 29.94
C ALA A 357 -11.50 7.09 29.39
N ASP A 358 -11.66 8.10 30.25
CA ASP A 358 -11.55 9.51 29.86
C ASP A 358 -10.11 9.94 29.54
N ASP A 359 -9.11 9.16 29.94
CA ASP A 359 -7.70 9.43 29.64
C ASP A 359 -7.28 8.93 28.26
N ARG A 360 -8.08 8.07 27.64
CA ARG A 360 -7.72 7.39 26.39
C ARG A 360 -7.90 8.33 25.21
N PHE A 361 -6.98 8.24 24.24
CA PHE A 361 -7.16 8.93 22.97
C PHE A 361 -8.34 8.32 22.20
N GLU A 362 -9.11 9.17 21.52
CA GLU A 362 -10.23 8.72 20.67
C GLU A 362 -9.74 8.09 19.35
N SER A 363 -8.54 8.47 18.91
CA SER A 363 -7.89 7.94 17.71
C SER A 363 -6.41 7.75 17.97
N VAL A 364 -5.77 6.86 17.20
CA VAL A 364 -4.34 6.59 17.32
C VAL A 364 -3.58 7.84 16.83
N PRO A 365 -2.81 8.54 17.70
CA PRO A 365 -2.02 9.67 17.28
C PRO A 365 -0.78 9.21 16.51
N PHE A 366 -0.29 10.06 15.63
CA PHE A 366 0.97 9.91 14.92
C PHE A 366 2.04 10.77 15.62
N MET A 367 3.20 10.18 15.89
CA MET A 367 4.26 10.83 16.65
C MET A 367 5.19 11.61 15.72
N VAL A 368 5.48 12.87 16.05
CA VAL A 368 6.36 13.74 15.24
C VAL A 368 7.42 14.40 16.12
N ALA A 369 8.68 14.31 15.69
CA ALA A 369 9.83 15.00 16.28
C ALA A 369 9.96 14.85 17.81
N ASP A 370 9.67 13.66 18.34
CA ASP A 370 9.78 13.29 19.77
C ASP A 370 9.00 14.17 20.76
N LYS A 371 8.18 15.12 20.30
CA LYS A 371 7.43 16.05 21.18
C LYS A 371 5.99 16.30 20.72
N PHE A 372 5.62 15.91 19.50
CA PHE A 372 4.28 16.16 18.98
C PHE A 372 3.51 14.85 18.78
N LEU A 373 2.21 14.94 19.04
CA LEU A 373 1.23 13.89 18.76
C LEU A 373 0.17 14.48 17.84
N ALA A 374 -0.04 13.89 16.67
CA ALA A 374 -0.99 14.40 15.68
C ALA A 374 -2.09 13.37 15.42
N THR A 375 -3.35 13.74 15.66
CA THR A 375 -4.52 13.00 15.20
C THR A 375 -5.02 13.61 13.88
N LYS A 376 -6.14 13.12 13.34
CA LYS A 376 -6.75 13.69 12.13
C LYS A 376 -7.26 15.12 12.29
N THR A 377 -7.38 15.62 13.52
CA THR A 377 -7.98 16.95 13.79
C THR A 377 -7.19 17.78 14.78
N THR A 378 -6.29 17.18 15.57
CA THR A 378 -5.64 17.86 16.69
C THR A 378 -4.16 17.53 16.71
N VAL A 379 -3.33 18.55 16.93
CA VAL A 379 -1.91 18.40 17.21
C VAL A 379 -1.71 18.74 18.68
N PHE A 380 -1.07 17.85 19.43
CA PHE A 380 -0.65 18.05 20.80
C PHE A 380 0.85 18.23 20.88
N GLN A 381 1.31 18.96 21.88
CA GLN A 381 2.72 19.09 22.23
C GLN A 381 2.94 18.55 23.65
N VAL A 382 3.97 17.73 23.81
CA VAL A 382 4.36 17.07 25.05
C VAL A 382 5.57 17.78 25.63
N ASN A 383 5.47 18.17 26.90
CA ASN A 383 6.57 18.67 27.69
C ASN A 383 6.94 17.64 28.77
N TYR A 384 8.13 17.05 28.63
CA TYR A 384 8.64 16.04 29.54
C TYR A 384 9.14 16.59 30.88
N GLU A 385 9.56 17.86 30.92
CA GLU A 385 10.11 18.49 32.12
C GLU A 385 8.99 18.82 33.10
N ASP A 386 7.97 19.53 32.63
CA ASP A 386 6.80 19.91 33.43
C ASP A 386 5.75 18.79 33.51
N LYS A 387 5.93 17.72 32.72
CA LYS A 387 4.98 16.59 32.58
C LYS A 387 3.59 17.07 32.18
N GLU A 388 3.56 17.97 31.20
CA GLU A 388 2.33 18.55 30.66
C GLU A 388 2.15 18.18 29.19
N MET A 389 0.89 18.18 28.75
CA MET A 389 0.54 18.06 27.35
C MET A 389 -0.53 19.08 27.03
N ILE A 390 -0.31 19.84 25.96
CA ILE A 390 -1.24 20.87 25.52
C ILE A 390 -1.77 20.56 24.13
N VAL A 391 -2.96 21.08 23.82
CA VAL A 391 -3.43 21.17 22.44
C VAL A 391 -2.66 22.31 21.78
N LYS A 392 -1.85 21.98 20.78
CA LYS A 392 -1.06 22.96 20.04
C LYS A 392 -1.88 23.61 18.94
N TYR A 393 -2.70 22.83 18.24
CA TYR A 393 -3.64 23.35 17.24
C TYR A 393 -4.75 22.34 16.97
N GLN A 394 -5.97 22.83 16.72
CA GLN A 394 -7.13 22.01 16.36
C GLN A 394 -7.79 22.54 15.07
N THR A 395 -8.15 21.65 14.15
CA THR A 395 -8.86 22.01 12.92
C THR A 395 -10.28 22.51 13.22
N LYS A 396 -10.85 23.25 12.26
CA LYS A 396 -12.26 23.63 12.33
C LYS A 396 -13.16 22.39 12.28
N PRO A 397 -14.39 22.44 12.84
CA PRO A 397 -15.33 21.34 12.73
C PRO A 397 -15.58 20.93 11.27
N GLY A 398 -15.44 19.64 10.98
CA GLY A 398 -15.61 19.08 9.63
C GLY A 398 -14.37 19.16 8.72
N GLU A 399 -13.27 19.72 9.21
CA GLU A 399 -11.98 19.76 8.52
C GLU A 399 -11.00 18.75 9.15
N TYR A 400 -10.25 18.03 8.31
CA TYR A 400 -9.30 17.00 8.73
C TYR A 400 -7.92 17.28 8.14
N PHE A 401 -6.87 16.97 8.90
CA PHE A 401 -5.50 16.97 8.39
C PHE A 401 -5.32 15.88 7.33
N ALA A 402 -4.67 16.26 6.23
CA ALA A 402 -4.23 15.34 5.19
C ALA A 402 -2.85 14.75 5.50
N ASN A 403 -2.00 15.47 6.23
CA ASN A 403 -0.63 15.05 6.58
C ASN A 403 -0.32 15.32 8.05
N PRO A 404 0.64 14.59 8.65
CA PRO A 404 1.25 14.99 9.92
C PRO A 404 1.93 16.37 9.80
N PRO A 405 2.21 17.04 10.94
CA PRO A 405 2.95 18.29 10.96
C PRO A 405 4.27 18.22 10.18
N GLN A 406 4.49 19.17 9.27
CA GLN A 406 5.70 19.28 8.47
C GLN A 406 6.56 20.42 9.03
N ILE A 407 7.56 20.06 9.83
CA ILE A 407 8.50 21.02 10.44
C ILE A 407 9.60 21.33 9.41
N ARG A 408 9.68 22.58 8.97
CA ARG A 408 10.70 23.10 8.05
C ARG A 408 11.71 23.96 8.79
N ASP A 409 12.62 24.59 8.07
CA ASP A 409 13.66 25.41 8.68
C ASP A 409 13.10 26.70 9.27
N HIS A 410 12.09 27.29 8.63
CA HIS A 410 11.52 28.59 9.02
C HIS A 410 10.04 28.58 9.40
N PHE A 411 9.33 27.48 9.15
CA PHE A 411 7.91 27.38 9.48
C PHE A 411 7.50 25.95 9.83
N VAL A 412 6.33 25.82 10.42
CA VAL A 412 5.61 24.54 10.51
C VAL A 412 4.39 24.61 9.63
N ALA A 413 4.18 23.61 8.77
CA ALA A 413 2.99 23.50 7.94
C ALA A 413 2.06 22.40 8.45
N LEU A 414 0.80 22.75 8.68
CA LEU A 414 -0.29 21.80 8.87
C LEU A 414 -1.20 21.84 7.64
N VAL A 415 -1.31 20.72 6.94
CA VAL A 415 -2.10 20.63 5.70
C VAL A 415 -3.40 19.90 5.99
N SER A 416 -4.53 20.55 5.76
CA SER A 416 -5.86 19.95 5.81
C SER A 416 -6.41 19.72 4.40
N GLU A 417 -7.58 19.09 4.32
CA GLU A 417 -8.30 18.91 3.05
C GLU A 417 -8.69 20.23 2.35
N GLN A 418 -8.73 21.34 3.10
CA GLN A 418 -9.24 22.63 2.63
C GLN A 418 -8.20 23.75 2.65
N ASN A 419 -7.25 23.72 3.59
CA ASN A 419 -6.30 24.79 3.83
C ASN A 419 -4.89 24.27 4.13
N THR A 420 -3.88 25.09 3.85
CA THR A 420 -2.55 25.00 4.45
C THR A 420 -2.43 26.06 5.53
N TYR A 421 -2.10 25.64 6.74
CA TYR A 421 -1.81 26.51 7.88
C TYR A 421 -0.30 26.62 8.05
N LEU A 422 0.24 27.84 8.03
CA LEU A 422 1.65 28.10 8.27
C LEU A 422 1.83 28.82 9.59
N PHE A 423 2.72 28.28 10.42
CA PHE A 423 3.08 28.81 11.73
C PHE A 423 4.56 29.21 11.73
N ASP A 424 4.90 30.26 12.47
CA ASP A 424 6.30 30.48 12.83
C ASP A 424 6.84 29.25 13.59
N LYS A 425 8.06 28.85 13.24
CA LYS A 425 8.66 27.64 13.81
C LYS A 425 9.00 27.80 15.29
N GLU A 426 9.50 28.96 15.71
CA GLU A 426 9.90 29.20 17.09
C GLU A 426 8.67 29.22 17.99
N ASP A 427 7.61 29.91 17.56
CA ASP A 427 6.32 29.94 18.27
C ASP A 427 5.68 28.54 18.34
N PHE A 428 5.74 27.78 17.25
CA PHE A 428 5.14 26.44 17.20
C PHE A 428 5.95 25.39 17.95
N VAL A 429 7.28 25.47 17.99
CA VAL A 429 8.12 24.43 18.62
C VAL A 429 8.53 24.78 20.03
N GLY A 430 8.80 26.06 20.31
CA GLY A 430 9.34 26.53 21.58
C GLY A 430 8.29 26.74 22.66
N GLU A 431 7.15 27.35 22.31
CA GLU A 431 6.19 27.80 23.33
C GLU A 431 5.18 26.71 23.71
N MET A 432 4.92 26.55 25.00
CA MET A 432 3.87 25.66 25.53
C MET A 432 2.52 26.38 25.61
N ILE A 433 2.08 26.95 24.49
CA ILE A 433 0.75 27.55 24.33
C ILE A 433 0.11 27.13 22.99
N GLU A 434 -1.21 27.28 22.88
CA GLU A 434 -1.94 27.09 21.62
C GLU A 434 -1.39 28.02 20.53
N ALA A 435 -1.02 27.44 19.39
CA ALA A 435 -0.43 28.18 18.28
C ALA A 435 -1.52 28.72 17.36
N ASN A 436 -1.37 29.99 16.96
CA ASN A 436 -2.21 30.61 15.95
C ASN A 436 -1.47 30.62 14.61
N PRO A 437 -2.11 30.21 13.49
CA PRO A 437 -1.45 30.24 12.20
C PRO A 437 -1.23 31.68 11.75
N ASN A 438 0.02 32.03 11.41
CA ASN A 438 0.36 33.31 10.80
C ASN A 438 -0.31 33.45 9.43
N TYR A 439 -0.52 32.32 8.73
CA TYR A 439 -1.19 32.26 7.42
C TYR A 439 -2.15 31.08 7.35
N THR A 440 -3.35 31.34 6.84
CA THR A 440 -4.32 30.31 6.44
C THR A 440 -4.53 30.43 4.95
N ILE A 441 -4.08 29.43 4.19
CA ILE A 441 -4.01 29.47 2.74
C ILE A 441 -5.02 28.46 2.18
N PRO A 442 -6.16 28.91 1.64
CA PRO A 442 -7.13 28.00 1.06
C PRO A 442 -6.55 27.33 -0.19
N HIS A 443 -6.79 26.04 -0.33
CA HIS A 443 -6.36 25.32 -1.53
C HIS A 443 -7.14 25.82 -2.75
N PRO A 444 -6.47 26.11 -3.87
CA PRO A 444 -7.13 26.67 -5.04
C PRO A 444 -8.01 25.64 -5.78
N ILE A 445 -7.77 24.35 -5.53
CA ILE A 445 -8.54 23.19 -6.02
C ILE A 445 -8.54 22.12 -4.91
N ALA A 446 -9.33 21.06 -5.09
CA ALA A 446 -9.33 19.94 -4.15
C ALA A 446 -7.92 19.34 -3.96
N LEU A 447 -7.55 19.05 -2.70
CA LEU A 447 -6.19 18.61 -2.35
C LEU A 447 -5.74 17.34 -3.09
N ASN A 448 -6.65 16.40 -3.37
CA ASN A 448 -6.32 15.16 -4.11
C ASN A 448 -5.95 15.40 -5.58
N LYS A 449 -6.16 16.62 -6.09
CA LYS A 449 -5.69 17.04 -7.41
C LYS A 449 -4.35 17.77 -7.33
N ILE A 450 -3.94 18.24 -6.17
CA ILE A 450 -2.65 18.93 -5.99
C ILE A 450 -1.57 17.87 -5.84
N ARG A 451 -0.61 17.87 -6.76
CA ARG A 451 0.48 16.91 -6.76
C ARG A 451 1.55 17.28 -5.77
N ASN A 452 2.00 18.54 -5.82
CA ASN A 452 3.04 19.10 -4.97
C ASN A 452 2.67 20.53 -4.61
N MET A 453 3.12 20.97 -3.43
CA MET A 453 3.15 22.38 -3.06
C MET A 453 4.59 22.81 -2.76
N GLU A 454 4.96 23.99 -3.20
CA GLU A 454 6.26 24.59 -2.93
C GLU A 454 6.04 26.00 -2.37
N THR A 455 6.90 26.42 -1.46
CA THR A 455 6.84 27.72 -0.82
C THR A 455 8.10 28.51 -1.09
N ARG A 456 7.96 29.82 -1.33
CA ARG A 456 9.06 30.78 -1.37
C ARG A 456 8.85 31.83 -0.30
N ARG A 457 9.85 32.01 0.57
CA ARG A 457 9.79 33.00 1.64
C ARG A 457 10.07 34.41 1.10
N MET A 458 9.03 35.23 1.04
CA MET A 458 9.10 36.62 0.60
C MET A 458 9.39 37.55 1.78
N VAL A 459 9.67 38.82 1.49
CA VAL A 459 9.96 39.83 2.53
C VAL A 459 8.77 40.05 3.47
N ASP A 460 7.54 39.95 2.97
CA ASP A 460 6.30 40.23 3.70
C ASP A 460 5.36 39.02 3.81
N GLY A 461 5.85 37.81 3.53
CA GLY A 461 5.06 36.58 3.64
C GLY A 461 5.58 35.41 2.81
N TYR A 462 4.68 34.62 2.22
CA TYR A 462 5.02 33.43 1.44
C TYR A 462 4.31 33.44 0.08
N LEU A 463 5.03 33.05 -0.98
CA LEU A 463 4.40 32.51 -2.17
C LEU A 463 4.22 31.01 -1.99
N VAL A 464 3.04 30.50 -2.33
CA VAL A 464 2.75 29.06 -2.38
C VAL A 464 2.38 28.69 -3.80
N LEU A 465 3.22 27.88 -4.41
CA LEU A 465 3.04 27.33 -5.74
C LEU A 465 2.34 25.98 -5.62
N TYR A 466 1.19 25.85 -6.28
CA TYR A 466 0.42 24.62 -6.34
C TYR A 466 0.59 23.98 -7.71
N PHE A 467 1.25 22.82 -7.76
CA PHE A 467 1.46 22.08 -9.00
C PHE A 467 0.42 20.97 -9.12
N SER A 468 -0.28 20.90 -10.25
CA SER A 468 -1.26 19.85 -10.50
C SER A 468 -1.24 19.39 -11.95
N ARG A 469 -1.39 18.07 -12.13
CA ARG A 469 -1.63 17.46 -13.44
C ARG A 469 -3.09 17.51 -13.87
N ASP A 470 -4.00 17.69 -12.90
CA ASP A 470 -5.44 17.59 -13.08
C ASP A 470 -6.17 18.88 -12.65
N TYR A 471 -5.49 20.03 -12.74
CA TYR A 471 -5.95 21.30 -12.18
C TYR A 471 -7.32 21.70 -12.76
N ASN A 472 -7.44 21.66 -14.09
CA ASN A 472 -8.66 21.99 -14.83
C ASN A 472 -9.46 20.75 -15.26
N GLY A 473 -9.20 19.60 -14.62
CA GLY A 473 -9.72 18.29 -15.05
C GLY A 473 -8.61 17.37 -15.56
N TYR A 474 -9.00 16.17 -16.00
CA TYR A 474 -8.06 15.07 -16.27
C TYR A 474 -6.96 15.45 -17.27
N LEU A 475 -5.70 15.31 -16.85
CA LEU A 475 -4.48 15.65 -17.61
C LEU A 475 -4.40 17.12 -18.08
N LYS A 476 -5.24 18.01 -17.56
CA LYS A 476 -5.18 19.46 -17.82
C LYS A 476 -4.35 20.13 -16.74
N SER A 477 -3.04 20.06 -16.95
CA SER A 477 -2.03 20.51 -15.98
C SER A 477 -2.02 22.04 -15.84
N ALA A 478 -1.83 22.53 -14.62
CA ALA A 478 -1.61 23.95 -14.36
C ALA A 478 -0.79 24.16 -13.09
N VAL A 479 -0.22 25.35 -12.97
CA VAL A 479 0.38 25.86 -11.73
C VAL A 479 -0.33 27.15 -11.34
N SER A 480 -0.66 27.28 -10.07
CA SER A 480 -1.13 28.55 -9.49
C SER A 480 -0.19 29.04 -8.42
N ILE A 481 0.00 30.36 -8.35
CA ILE A 481 0.82 31.04 -7.35
C ILE A 481 -0.12 31.83 -6.43
N ASN A 482 -0.17 31.45 -5.16
CA ASN A 482 -0.91 32.16 -4.12
C ASN A 482 0.06 32.95 -3.24
N TYR A 483 -0.20 34.23 -3.04
CA TYR A 483 0.56 35.09 -2.12
C TYR A 483 -0.17 35.19 -0.79
N ALA A 484 0.45 34.67 0.27
CA ALA A 484 0.02 34.90 1.63
C ALA A 484 0.90 35.99 2.26
N ARG A 485 0.38 37.21 2.37
CA ARG A 485 1.06 38.34 3.04
C ARG A 485 0.57 38.49 4.47
N LEU A 486 1.46 38.87 5.38
CA LEU A 486 1.12 38.96 6.79
C LEU A 486 0.01 39.99 7.01
N GLY A 487 -1.06 39.59 7.69
CA GLY A 487 -2.21 40.44 7.99
C GLY A 487 -3.09 40.80 6.78
N LYS A 488 -2.90 40.18 5.61
CA LYS A 488 -3.74 40.37 4.42
C LYS A 488 -4.40 39.07 3.99
N ALA A 489 -5.48 39.17 3.22
CA ALA A 489 -6.08 38.01 2.58
C ALA A 489 -5.12 37.39 1.56
N VAL A 490 -5.20 36.07 1.40
CA VAL A 490 -4.43 35.34 0.38
C VAL A 490 -4.94 35.72 -1.00
N GLU A 491 -4.03 36.09 -1.89
CA GLU A 491 -4.33 36.48 -3.26
C GLU A 491 -3.72 35.48 -4.25
N MET A 492 -4.52 34.95 -5.18
CA MET A 492 -3.98 34.19 -6.32
C MET A 492 -3.39 35.19 -7.32
N ILE A 493 -2.06 35.28 -7.37
CA ILE A 493 -1.34 36.20 -8.25
C ILE A 493 -1.44 35.76 -9.71
N ALA A 494 -1.23 34.46 -9.94
CA ALA A 494 -1.14 33.92 -11.28
C ALA A 494 -1.63 32.47 -11.32
N LYS A 495 -2.13 32.10 -12.49
CA LYS A 495 -2.40 30.71 -12.87
C LYS A 495 -1.93 30.53 -14.30
N THR A 496 -1.08 29.53 -14.52
CA THR A 496 -0.53 29.22 -15.83
C THR A 496 -0.87 27.78 -16.18
N ASP A 497 -1.57 27.61 -17.29
CA ASP A 497 -1.94 26.30 -17.82
C ASP A 497 -0.79 25.74 -18.67
N TYR A 498 -0.56 24.42 -18.57
CA TYR A 498 0.47 23.70 -19.30
C TYR A 498 -0.19 22.65 -20.19
N PRO A 499 -0.63 23.02 -21.40
CA PRO A 499 -1.43 22.13 -22.26
C PRO A 499 -0.61 21.01 -22.90
N GLU A 500 0.71 21.18 -22.98
CA GLU A 500 1.59 20.20 -23.62
C GLU A 500 1.84 19.01 -22.71
N ILE A 501 1.69 17.81 -23.29
CA ILE A 501 1.81 16.55 -22.56
C ILE A 501 3.00 15.76 -23.07
N ARG A 502 3.88 15.40 -22.14
CA ARG A 502 5.20 14.84 -22.44
C ARG A 502 5.20 13.42 -23.04
N HIS A 503 4.18 12.61 -22.74
CA HIS A 503 4.10 11.22 -23.19
C HIS A 503 2.88 11.01 -24.10
N PRO A 504 2.95 10.06 -25.05
CA PRO A 504 1.79 9.67 -25.83
C PRO A 504 0.63 9.26 -24.92
N ALA A 505 -0.57 9.65 -25.31
CA ALA A 505 -1.82 9.38 -24.59
C ALA A 505 -1.96 7.92 -24.13
N VAL A 506 -1.69 6.98 -25.03
CA VAL A 506 -1.79 5.54 -24.77
C VAL A 506 -0.84 5.06 -23.67
N ILE A 507 0.32 5.70 -23.49
CA ILE A 507 1.28 5.34 -22.44
C ILE A 507 0.83 5.89 -21.09
N LEU A 508 0.30 7.11 -21.06
CA LEU A 508 -0.23 7.72 -19.82
C LEU A 508 -1.44 6.97 -19.29
N ASP A 509 -2.31 6.53 -20.18
CA ASP A 509 -3.54 5.82 -19.87
C ASP A 509 -3.40 4.30 -20.00
N ILE A 510 -2.18 3.73 -19.96
CA ILE A 510 -1.95 2.33 -20.29
C ILE A 510 -2.79 1.35 -19.45
N GLU A 511 -3.05 1.68 -18.18
CA GLU A 511 -3.91 0.87 -17.31
C GLU A 511 -5.35 0.82 -17.84
N TYR A 512 -5.89 1.98 -18.24
CA TYR A 512 -7.22 2.08 -18.82
C TYR A 512 -7.25 1.47 -20.23
N VAL A 513 -6.24 1.70 -21.07
CA VAL A 513 -6.15 1.11 -22.41
C VAL A 513 -6.07 -0.42 -22.35
N ALA A 514 -5.28 -0.96 -21.43
CA ALA A 514 -5.12 -2.39 -21.27
C ALA A 514 -6.45 -3.05 -20.91
N SER A 515 -7.23 -2.45 -20.02
CA SER A 515 -8.55 -2.96 -19.63
C SER A 515 -9.38 -1.91 -18.86
N PRO A 516 -10.32 -1.21 -19.51
CA PRO A 516 -11.22 -0.27 -18.84
C PRO A 516 -12.05 -0.93 -17.74
N GLY A 517 -12.55 -2.15 -18.02
CA GLY A 517 -13.36 -2.91 -17.07
C GLY A 517 -12.60 -3.29 -15.81
N ALA A 518 -11.37 -3.78 -15.93
CA ALA A 518 -10.53 -4.06 -14.77
C ALA A 518 -10.11 -2.77 -14.05
N TYR A 519 -9.81 -1.69 -14.79
CA TYR A 519 -9.46 -0.39 -14.22
C TYR A 519 -10.56 0.13 -13.28
N ILE A 520 -11.81 0.14 -13.75
CA ILE A 520 -12.97 0.52 -12.94
C ILE A 520 -13.15 -0.41 -11.74
N LEU A 521 -13.07 -1.73 -11.97
CA LEU A 521 -13.28 -2.73 -10.92
C LEU A 521 -12.26 -2.59 -9.79
N TYR A 522 -10.96 -2.51 -10.12
CA TYR A 522 -9.92 -2.48 -9.10
C TYR A 522 -9.94 -1.17 -8.31
N LYS A 523 -10.17 -0.01 -8.96
CA LYS A 523 -10.31 1.29 -8.28
C LYS A 523 -11.52 1.30 -7.33
N SER A 524 -12.63 0.71 -7.76
CA SER A 524 -13.83 0.57 -6.93
C SER A 524 -13.58 -0.31 -5.70
N ILE A 525 -12.87 -1.43 -5.88
CA ILE A 525 -12.50 -2.32 -4.77
C ILE A 525 -11.60 -1.59 -3.78
N TYR A 526 -10.54 -0.90 -4.22
CA TYR A 526 -9.67 -0.16 -3.29
C TYR A 526 -10.42 0.94 -2.55
N ARG A 527 -11.31 1.68 -3.21
CA ARG A 527 -12.14 2.69 -2.54
C ARG A 527 -13.05 2.10 -1.46
N ILE A 528 -13.58 0.90 -1.68
CA ILE A 528 -14.40 0.19 -0.68
C ILE A 528 -13.53 -0.28 0.49
N LEU A 529 -12.33 -0.79 0.20
CA LEU A 529 -11.41 -1.31 1.22
C LEU A 529 -10.75 -0.19 2.03
N GLU A 530 -10.52 0.97 1.43
CA GLU A 530 -9.84 2.14 2.00
C GLU A 530 -10.61 3.43 1.67
N PRO A 531 -11.78 3.64 2.31
CA PRO A 531 -12.60 4.82 2.06
C PRO A 531 -11.92 6.13 2.48
N SER A 532 -10.90 6.06 3.34
CA SER A 532 -10.05 7.19 3.76
C SER A 532 -9.07 7.64 2.68
N GLU A 533 -8.67 6.77 1.75
CA GLU A 533 -7.72 7.11 0.68
C GLU A 533 -8.48 7.79 -0.47
N LYS A 534 -8.60 9.12 -0.38
CA LYS A 534 -9.34 9.97 -1.35
C LYS A 534 -8.70 10.04 -2.75
N ASP A 535 -7.53 9.43 -2.94
CA ASP A 535 -6.89 9.27 -4.24
C ASP A 535 -7.56 8.19 -5.11
N ASN A 536 -8.37 7.31 -4.50
CA ASN A 536 -9.13 6.30 -5.22
C ASN A 536 -10.41 6.88 -5.84
N LEU A 537 -10.37 7.01 -7.17
CA LEU A 537 -11.47 7.53 -7.99
C LEU A 537 -12.74 6.69 -7.91
N SER A 538 -13.90 7.33 -7.92
CA SER A 538 -15.19 6.67 -8.08
C SER A 538 -15.39 6.23 -9.52
N VAL A 539 -16.36 5.34 -9.73
CA VAL A 539 -16.81 4.96 -11.07
C VAL A 539 -17.25 6.20 -11.87
N SER A 540 -18.01 7.11 -11.25
CA SER A 540 -18.47 8.33 -11.93
C SER A 540 -17.31 9.26 -12.30
N GLU A 541 -16.31 9.40 -11.44
CA GLU A 541 -15.10 10.19 -11.73
C GLU A 541 -14.33 9.58 -12.89
N ILE A 542 -14.19 8.25 -12.95
CA ILE A 542 -13.50 7.56 -14.06
C ILE A 542 -14.25 7.71 -15.38
N LEU A 543 -15.58 7.55 -15.37
CA LEU A 543 -16.41 7.63 -16.57
C LEU A 543 -16.54 9.06 -17.12
N ASN A 544 -16.47 10.07 -16.24
CA ASN A 544 -16.53 11.48 -16.63
C ASN A 544 -15.18 12.05 -17.07
N ARG A 545 -14.10 11.24 -17.08
CA ARG A 545 -12.80 11.69 -17.61
C ARG A 545 -12.86 11.89 -19.11
N GLU A 546 -12.31 13.02 -19.55
CA GLU A 546 -12.10 13.32 -20.96
C GLU A 546 -10.82 12.62 -21.45
N TYR A 547 -10.95 11.35 -21.84
CA TYR A 547 -9.85 10.62 -22.48
C TYR A 547 -9.66 11.08 -23.94
N TRP A 548 -8.43 11.02 -24.42
CA TRP A 548 -8.15 11.25 -25.83
C TRP A 548 -8.84 10.21 -26.74
N PRO A 549 -9.25 10.59 -27.96
CA PRO A 549 -9.89 9.67 -28.90
C PRO A 549 -9.05 8.41 -29.15
N SER A 550 -7.71 8.52 -29.24
CA SER A 550 -6.83 7.37 -29.44
C SER A 550 -6.90 6.36 -28.30
N VAL A 551 -7.06 6.81 -27.05
CA VAL A 551 -7.21 5.94 -25.87
C VAL A 551 -8.55 5.21 -25.92
N GLN A 552 -9.63 5.93 -26.23
CA GLN A 552 -10.97 5.35 -26.35
C GLN A 552 -11.06 4.33 -27.48
N TRP A 553 -10.57 4.67 -28.69
CA TRP A 553 -10.59 3.76 -29.83
C TRP A 553 -9.72 2.54 -29.61
N THR A 554 -8.52 2.72 -29.05
CA THR A 554 -7.61 1.60 -28.77
C THR A 554 -8.20 0.66 -27.72
N SER A 555 -8.70 1.19 -26.61
CA SER A 555 -9.32 0.38 -25.55
C SER A 555 -10.55 -0.38 -26.06
N LEU A 556 -11.44 0.30 -26.80
CA LEU A 556 -12.62 -0.31 -27.41
C LEU A 556 -12.24 -1.42 -28.41
N PHE A 557 -11.27 -1.15 -29.29
CA PHE A 557 -10.77 -2.13 -30.25
C PHE A 557 -10.22 -3.36 -29.53
N LEU A 558 -9.35 -3.18 -28.52
CA LEU A 558 -8.76 -4.29 -27.79
C LEU A 558 -9.81 -5.12 -27.04
N GLN A 559 -10.82 -4.50 -26.44
CA GLN A 559 -11.93 -5.18 -25.77
C GLN A 559 -12.79 -5.98 -26.77
N LEU A 560 -13.25 -5.34 -27.85
CA LEU A 560 -14.08 -5.99 -28.87
C LEU A 560 -13.33 -7.14 -29.56
N PHE A 561 -12.06 -6.90 -29.93
CA PHE A 561 -11.20 -7.91 -30.50
C PHE A 561 -11.05 -9.11 -29.55
N SER A 562 -10.76 -8.86 -28.27
CA SER A 562 -10.60 -9.92 -27.27
C SER A 562 -11.88 -10.71 -27.04
N MET A 563 -13.02 -10.02 -26.96
CA MET A 563 -14.35 -10.63 -26.81
C MET A 563 -14.69 -11.53 -28.01
N ILE A 564 -14.54 -11.03 -29.23
CA ILE A 564 -14.82 -11.77 -30.47
C ILE A 564 -13.85 -12.96 -30.62
N ALA A 565 -12.56 -12.74 -30.41
CA ALA A 565 -11.54 -13.78 -30.50
C ALA A 565 -11.82 -14.91 -29.51
N LEU A 566 -12.13 -14.59 -28.25
CA LEU A 566 -12.45 -15.59 -27.22
C LEU A 566 -13.74 -16.33 -27.52
N PHE A 567 -14.78 -15.64 -28.01
CA PHE A 567 -16.01 -16.30 -28.45
C PHE A 567 -15.73 -17.30 -29.58
N MET A 568 -15.01 -16.88 -30.63
CA MET A 568 -14.66 -17.73 -31.76
C MET A 568 -13.78 -18.92 -31.34
N LEU A 569 -12.76 -18.68 -30.51
CA LEU A 569 -11.87 -19.73 -29.99
C LEU A 569 -12.62 -20.74 -29.11
N ALA A 570 -13.49 -20.26 -28.21
CA ALA A 570 -14.31 -21.11 -27.35
C ALA A 570 -15.26 -21.98 -28.16
N ARG A 571 -15.89 -21.42 -29.20
CA ARG A 571 -16.75 -22.18 -30.13
C ARG A 571 -15.97 -23.20 -30.95
N ARG A 572 -14.80 -22.83 -31.47
CA ARG A 572 -13.91 -23.73 -32.22
C ARG A 572 -13.42 -24.89 -31.37
N GLN A 573 -13.15 -24.66 -30.09
CA GLN A 573 -12.77 -25.72 -29.13
C GLN A 573 -13.96 -26.51 -28.58
N LYS A 574 -15.20 -26.20 -29.02
CA LYS A 574 -16.44 -26.86 -28.60
C LYS A 574 -16.63 -26.80 -27.07
N LEU A 575 -16.28 -25.68 -26.45
CA LEU A 575 -16.58 -25.45 -25.03
C LEU A 575 -18.10 -25.40 -24.82
N SER A 576 -18.54 -25.68 -23.59
CA SER A 576 -19.95 -25.53 -23.22
C SER A 576 -20.40 -24.07 -23.37
N MET A 577 -21.70 -23.85 -23.53
CA MET A 577 -22.24 -22.49 -23.67
C MET A 577 -21.88 -21.63 -22.45
N ALA A 578 -21.96 -22.18 -21.24
CA ALA A 578 -21.58 -21.48 -20.01
C ALA A 578 -20.12 -21.02 -20.03
N LEU A 579 -19.18 -21.89 -20.44
CA LEU A 579 -17.76 -21.52 -20.54
C LEU A 579 -17.50 -20.50 -21.66
N THR A 580 -18.21 -20.63 -22.79
CA THR A 580 -18.12 -19.67 -23.89
C THR A 580 -18.53 -18.29 -23.42
N VAL A 581 -19.65 -18.17 -22.70
CA VAL A 581 -20.12 -16.91 -22.12
C VAL A 581 -19.12 -16.36 -21.11
N ILE A 582 -18.63 -17.18 -20.18
CA ILE A 582 -17.64 -16.76 -19.17
C ILE A 582 -16.40 -16.16 -19.83
N TRP A 583 -15.80 -16.85 -20.80
CA TRP A 583 -14.61 -16.35 -21.49
C TRP A 583 -14.89 -15.09 -22.31
N THR A 584 -16.07 -15.00 -22.93
CA THR A 584 -16.48 -13.80 -23.69
C THR A 584 -16.62 -12.59 -22.76
N VAL A 585 -17.27 -12.75 -21.59
CA VAL A 585 -17.42 -11.70 -20.56
C VAL A 585 -16.07 -11.30 -19.97
N MET A 586 -15.19 -12.28 -19.71
CA MET A 586 -13.80 -12.00 -19.30
C MET A 586 -13.05 -11.23 -20.38
N GLY A 587 -13.26 -11.54 -21.67
CA GLY A 587 -12.72 -10.80 -22.81
C GLY A 587 -13.15 -9.33 -22.83
N ALA A 588 -14.44 -9.06 -22.60
CA ALA A 588 -14.95 -7.69 -22.51
C ALA A 588 -14.37 -6.94 -21.29
N THR A 589 -14.19 -7.64 -20.17
CA THR A 589 -13.72 -7.02 -18.92
C THR A 589 -12.21 -6.81 -18.94
N PHE A 590 -11.42 -7.87 -19.14
CA PHE A 590 -9.96 -7.92 -18.99
C PHE A 590 -9.19 -7.87 -20.32
N SER A 591 -9.87 -7.74 -21.47
CA SER A 591 -9.25 -7.51 -22.78
C SER A 591 -8.17 -8.57 -23.12
N LEU A 592 -7.01 -8.16 -23.64
CA LEU A 592 -5.91 -9.05 -24.07
C LEU A 592 -5.42 -9.99 -22.96
N ALA A 593 -5.49 -9.57 -21.69
CA ALA A 593 -5.13 -10.44 -20.58
C ALA A 593 -6.06 -11.67 -20.50
N ALA A 594 -7.35 -11.52 -20.84
CA ALA A 594 -8.27 -12.65 -20.95
C ALA A 594 -7.87 -13.60 -22.08
N CYS A 595 -7.48 -13.09 -23.25
CA CYS A 595 -6.97 -13.90 -24.36
C CYS A 595 -5.74 -14.74 -23.96
N ALA A 596 -4.75 -14.09 -23.34
CA ALA A 596 -3.55 -14.79 -22.86
C ALA A 596 -3.91 -15.84 -21.78
N SER A 597 -4.78 -15.49 -20.84
CA SER A 597 -5.25 -16.39 -19.80
C SER A 597 -5.99 -17.62 -20.37
N TYR A 598 -6.80 -17.43 -21.41
CA TYR A 598 -7.50 -18.49 -22.12
C TYR A 598 -6.53 -19.49 -22.75
N LEU A 599 -5.49 -18.99 -23.42
CA LEU A 599 -4.46 -19.83 -24.05
C LEU A 599 -3.64 -20.61 -23.02
N LEU A 600 -3.41 -20.04 -21.83
CA LEU A 600 -2.73 -20.73 -20.74
C LEU A 600 -3.60 -21.78 -20.07
N MET A 601 -4.93 -21.60 -20.05
CA MET A 601 -5.87 -22.49 -19.38
C MET A 601 -6.47 -23.57 -20.27
N ASN A 602 -6.43 -23.41 -21.59
CA ASN A 602 -7.02 -24.35 -22.54
C ASN A 602 -5.94 -24.90 -23.48
N ARG A 603 -5.92 -26.22 -23.66
CA ARG A 603 -5.01 -26.86 -24.61
C ARG A 603 -5.43 -26.50 -26.03
N MET A 604 -4.57 -25.78 -26.74
CA MET A 604 -4.70 -25.62 -28.19
C MET A 604 -4.51 -27.00 -28.82
N ARG A 605 -5.56 -27.54 -29.43
CA ARG A 605 -5.41 -28.73 -30.27
C ARG A 605 -4.56 -28.32 -31.47
N ALA A 606 -3.34 -28.85 -31.56
CA ALA A 606 -2.65 -28.89 -32.85
C ALA A 606 -3.48 -29.85 -33.72
N ASN A 607 -4.08 -29.31 -34.78
CA ASN A 607 -4.77 -30.13 -35.78
C ASN A 607 -3.77 -31.04 -36.48
#